data_AF-A0A9P1EYI5-F1
#
_entry.id   AF-A0A9P1EYI5-F1
#
_cell.length_a   1.000
_cell.length_b   1.000
_cell.length_c   1.000
_cell.angle_alpha   90.00
_cell.angle_beta   90.00
_cell.angle_gamma   90.00
#
_symmetry.space_group_name_H-M   'P 1'
#
loop_
_entity.id
_entity.type
_entity.pdbx_description
1 polymer ?
#
loop_
_entity_poly.entity_id
_entity_poly.type
_entity_poly.pdbx_seq_one_letter_code
_entity_poly.pdbx_strand_id
1 'polypeptide(L)'
;MSRTMLSVRIIVLALLLSAGLGQRVTRNVEVTAEEEKIRDKLGYEAVKEIHRDMDDDHSGSIDRNESTGFMKEDMQMRGSERTRRENKFHRDDDAISVDDLWEAWFESDERSWSSDRLVDWILNDVNLPSIADSIKKKKVDGKFLPRFASPNSDFLTKELGIKSSVYRQKLRLNSLDVVLFGYKDNNNRTKDILLAFLALLFTSLLFIYVRQKQKAQRKMNELSSKLTELKCMESEFEDVQKMLNDERSKRSVTDGVVNRTEMENLRVQLEEAERRLEANTNGSGTPLALQPLLRRTCENEMTFLEKQRQECFKEMKEAIEMVDRLQKKQGSVLSSLKLATGAASTSDQVDSRIFALK
;
A
#
# COMPACT_ATOMS: atom_id res chain seq x y z
N MET A 1 -5.89 3.16 91.46
CA MET A 1 -5.53 2.00 90.61
C MET A 1 -6.62 1.50 89.66
N SER A 2 -7.90 1.90 89.80
CA SER A 2 -8.99 1.34 88.97
C SER A 2 -9.09 1.91 87.53
N ARG A 3 -8.80 3.20 87.31
CA ARG A 3 -8.96 3.85 85.99
C ARG A 3 -7.91 3.43 84.95
N THR A 4 -6.69 3.14 85.39
CA THR A 4 -5.60 2.67 84.51
C THR A 4 -5.84 1.23 84.04
N MET A 5 -6.35 0.36 84.92
CA MET A 5 -6.74 -1.01 84.58
C MET A 5 -7.87 -1.07 83.54
N LEU A 6 -8.84 -0.15 83.64
CA LEU A 6 -9.96 -0.07 82.68
C LEU A 6 -9.49 0.41 81.30
N SER A 7 -8.60 1.41 81.27
CA SER A 7 -8.01 1.90 80.01
C SER A 7 -7.15 0.84 79.33
N VAL A 8 -6.36 0.08 80.09
CA VAL A 8 -5.55 -1.02 79.54
C VAL A 8 -6.43 -2.15 79.01
N ARG A 9 -7.52 -2.50 79.70
CA ARG A 9 -8.47 -3.51 79.23
C ARG A 9 -9.17 -3.09 77.93
N ILE A 10 -9.55 -1.82 77.79
CA ILE A 10 -10.16 -1.30 76.55
C ILE A 10 -9.16 -1.32 75.40
N ILE A 11 -7.90 -0.94 75.65
CA ILE A 11 -6.84 -0.98 74.63
C ILE A 11 -6.53 -2.43 74.22
N VAL A 12 -6.50 -3.37 75.17
CA VAL A 12 -6.29 -4.80 74.87
C VAL A 12 -7.50 -5.39 74.13
N LEU A 13 -8.74 -5.01 74.47
CA LEU A 13 -9.93 -5.45 73.73
C LEU A 13 -9.94 -4.88 72.31
N ALA A 14 -9.55 -3.60 72.14
CA ALA A 14 -9.43 -2.96 70.83
C ALA A 14 -8.31 -3.59 69.98
N LEU A 15 -7.18 -3.96 70.60
CA LEU A 15 -6.10 -4.70 69.94
C LEU A 15 -6.53 -6.12 69.54
N LEU A 16 -7.26 -6.84 70.42
CA LEU A 16 -7.81 -8.16 70.12
C LEU A 16 -8.90 -8.12 69.03
N LEU A 17 -9.73 -7.07 69.00
CA LEU A 17 -10.69 -6.83 67.92
C LEU A 17 -10.00 -6.47 66.59
N SER A 18 -8.90 -5.71 66.63
CA SER A 18 -8.11 -5.38 65.43
C SER A 18 -7.34 -6.57 64.87
N ALA A 19 -6.95 -7.51 65.72
CA ALA A 19 -6.27 -8.76 65.32
C ALA A 19 -7.22 -9.82 64.73
N GLY A 20 -8.54 -9.62 64.83
CA GLY A 20 -9.58 -10.50 64.29
C GLY A 20 -9.93 -10.25 62.81
N LEU A 21 -9.36 -9.24 62.16
CA LEU A 21 -9.51 -9.03 60.71
C LEU A 21 -8.58 -10.01 59.98
N GLY A 22 -9.01 -11.27 59.94
CA GLY A 22 -8.38 -12.32 59.14
C GLY A 22 -8.18 -11.83 57.71
N GLN A 23 -6.92 -11.61 57.36
CA GLN A 23 -6.52 -11.27 56.00
C GLN A 23 -6.94 -12.44 55.12
N ARG A 24 -7.98 -12.25 54.29
CA ARG A 24 -8.47 -13.29 53.38
C ARG A 24 -7.31 -13.68 52.47
N VAL A 25 -6.71 -14.85 52.73
CA VAL A 25 -5.70 -15.45 51.87
C VAL A 25 -6.42 -15.93 50.63
N THR A 26 -6.33 -15.18 49.54
CA THR A 26 -6.79 -15.63 48.22
C THR A 26 -5.74 -16.55 47.64
N ARG A 27 -6.10 -17.82 47.41
CA ARG A 27 -5.28 -18.75 46.63
C ARG A 27 -5.87 -18.84 45.23
N ASN A 28 -5.01 -18.81 44.21
CA ASN A 28 -5.43 -19.09 42.84
C ASN A 28 -5.61 -20.60 42.72
N VAL A 29 -6.85 -21.01 42.46
CA VAL A 29 -7.26 -22.41 42.28
C VAL A 29 -7.88 -22.50 40.90
N GLU A 30 -7.57 -23.56 40.17
CA GLU A 30 -8.25 -23.90 38.92
C GLU A 30 -9.66 -24.35 39.30
N VAL A 31 -10.67 -23.60 38.84
CA VAL A 31 -12.07 -23.81 39.21
C VAL A 31 -12.85 -24.09 37.94
N THR A 32 -13.74 -25.08 38.00
CA THR A 32 -14.60 -25.45 36.88
C THR A 32 -15.76 -24.45 36.72
N ALA A 33 -16.39 -24.42 35.54
CA ALA A 33 -17.54 -23.55 35.30
C ALA A 33 -18.69 -23.80 36.31
N GLU A 34 -18.94 -25.06 36.67
CA GLU A 34 -19.98 -25.46 37.63
C GLU A 34 -19.69 -24.97 39.06
N GLU A 35 -18.46 -25.10 39.53
CA GLU A 35 -18.05 -24.58 40.83
C GLU A 35 -18.14 -23.05 40.88
N GLU A 36 -17.89 -22.38 39.74
CA GLU A 36 -18.05 -20.93 39.65
C GLU A 36 -19.50 -20.50 39.75
N LYS A 37 -20.48 -21.28 39.28
CA LYS A 37 -21.91 -20.97 39.48
C LYS A 37 -22.24 -20.82 40.96
N ILE A 38 -21.60 -21.61 41.82
CA ILE A 38 -21.80 -21.58 43.27
C ILE A 38 -21.02 -20.41 43.90
N ARG A 39 -19.79 -20.18 43.45
CA ARG A 39 -18.90 -19.12 43.99
C ARG A 39 -19.37 -17.72 43.61
N ASP A 40 -19.80 -17.53 42.36
CA ASP A 40 -20.36 -16.29 41.82
C ASP A 40 -21.85 -16.46 41.48
N LYS A 41 -22.62 -16.81 42.50
CA LYS A 41 -24.07 -16.99 42.40
C LYS A 41 -24.77 -15.77 41.78
N LEU A 42 -24.34 -14.55 42.13
CA LEU A 42 -24.95 -13.32 41.62
C LEU A 42 -24.60 -13.08 40.14
N GLY A 43 -23.40 -13.44 39.71
CA GLY A 43 -23.02 -13.42 38.29
C GLY A 43 -23.83 -14.42 37.47
N TYR A 44 -23.96 -15.65 37.95
CA TYR A 44 -24.75 -16.69 37.28
C TYR A 44 -26.24 -16.35 37.22
N GLU A 45 -26.83 -15.83 38.31
CA GLU A 45 -28.22 -15.34 38.31
C GLU A 45 -28.42 -14.22 37.30
N ALA A 46 -27.46 -13.31 37.15
CA ALA A 46 -27.52 -12.26 36.13
C ALA A 46 -27.46 -12.82 34.70
N VAL A 47 -26.61 -13.81 34.43
CA VAL A 47 -26.57 -14.50 33.12
C VAL A 47 -27.89 -15.22 32.83
N LYS A 48 -28.47 -15.88 33.84
CA LYS A 48 -29.79 -16.52 33.72
C LYS A 48 -30.90 -15.51 33.44
N GLU A 49 -30.86 -14.33 34.06
CA GLU A 49 -31.80 -13.25 33.78
C GLU A 49 -31.65 -12.71 32.35
N ILE A 50 -30.42 -12.58 31.85
CA ILE A 50 -30.15 -12.18 30.46
C ILE A 50 -30.68 -13.24 29.49
N HIS A 51 -30.41 -14.52 29.75
CA HIS A 51 -30.92 -15.62 28.93
C HIS A 51 -32.45 -15.58 28.85
N ARG A 52 -33.14 -15.43 29.99
CA ARG A 52 -34.60 -15.31 30.05
C ARG A 52 -35.15 -14.05 29.34
N ASP A 53 -34.36 -12.99 29.24
CA ASP A 53 -34.74 -11.76 28.51
C ASP A 53 -34.59 -11.95 26.98
N MET A 54 -33.83 -12.96 26.55
CA MET A 54 -33.59 -13.30 25.14
C MET A 54 -34.44 -14.48 24.64
N ASP A 55 -34.76 -15.43 25.53
CA ASP A 55 -35.59 -16.60 25.30
C ASP A 55 -37.09 -16.21 25.36
N ASP A 56 -37.59 -15.66 24.24
CA ASP A 56 -38.95 -15.13 24.12
C ASP A 56 -40.00 -16.23 24.25
N ASP A 57 -39.75 -17.42 23.71
CA ASP A 57 -40.67 -18.55 23.75
C ASP A 57 -40.57 -19.40 25.04
N HIS A 58 -39.59 -19.09 25.90
CA HIS A 58 -39.32 -19.76 27.17
C HIS A 58 -39.04 -21.27 27.00
N SER A 59 -38.47 -21.66 25.86
CA SER A 59 -38.11 -23.05 25.54
C SER A 59 -36.92 -23.54 26.37
N GLY A 60 -36.14 -22.64 26.96
CA GLY A 60 -34.91 -22.93 27.69
C GLY A 60 -33.65 -22.87 26.82
N SER A 61 -33.78 -22.46 25.56
CA SER A 61 -32.68 -22.31 24.62
C SER A 61 -32.93 -21.15 23.67
N ILE A 62 -31.92 -20.32 23.41
CA ILE A 62 -32.04 -19.18 22.50
C ILE A 62 -31.71 -19.64 21.09
N ASP A 63 -32.66 -19.48 20.17
CA ASP A 63 -32.45 -19.77 18.75
C ASP A 63 -31.89 -18.56 17.96
N ARG A 64 -31.56 -18.77 16.67
CA ARG A 64 -31.05 -17.69 15.79
C ARG A 64 -32.08 -16.59 15.54
N ASN A 65 -33.36 -16.91 15.51
CA ASN A 65 -34.41 -15.94 15.26
C ASN A 65 -34.60 -15.02 16.47
N GLU A 66 -34.59 -15.58 17.68
CA GLU A 66 -34.64 -14.89 18.95
C GLU A 66 -33.41 -14.01 19.15
N SER A 67 -32.21 -14.56 18.98
CA SER A 67 -30.97 -13.79 19.14
C SER A 67 -30.88 -12.63 18.15
N THR A 68 -31.29 -12.82 16.89
CA THR A 68 -31.31 -11.76 15.88
C THR A 68 -32.44 -10.75 16.08
N GLY A 69 -33.58 -11.17 16.63
CA GLY A 69 -34.70 -10.33 17.06
C GLY A 69 -34.29 -9.41 18.20
N PHE A 70 -33.73 -9.97 19.26
CA PHE A 70 -33.21 -9.25 20.42
C PHE A 70 -32.11 -8.23 20.03
N MET A 71 -31.17 -8.60 19.15
CA MET A 71 -30.16 -7.67 18.65
C MET A 71 -30.78 -6.48 17.88
N LYS A 72 -31.92 -6.69 17.21
CA LYS A 72 -32.61 -5.67 16.43
C LYS A 72 -33.43 -4.73 17.32
N GLU A 73 -34.17 -5.28 18.27
CA GLU A 73 -35.24 -4.58 18.99
C GLU A 73 -34.70 -3.99 20.29
N ASP A 74 -34.09 -4.81 21.13
CA ASP A 74 -33.58 -4.42 22.45
C ASP A 74 -32.24 -3.69 22.40
N MET A 75 -31.32 -4.18 21.55
CA MET A 75 -30.00 -3.58 21.39
C MET A 75 -29.90 -2.54 20.28
N GLN A 76 -30.95 -2.39 19.45
CA GLN A 76 -31.01 -1.43 18.34
C GLN A 76 -29.81 -1.51 17.38
N MET A 77 -29.26 -2.71 17.16
CA MET A 77 -28.06 -2.89 16.34
C MET A 77 -28.35 -2.74 14.84
N ARG A 78 -27.41 -2.09 14.15
CA ARG A 78 -27.45 -1.95 12.68
C ARG A 78 -27.21 -3.30 12.00
N GLY A 79 -27.85 -3.51 10.85
CA GLY A 79 -27.86 -4.80 10.14
C GLY A 79 -26.46 -5.37 9.84
N SER A 80 -25.49 -4.52 9.47
CA SER A 80 -24.11 -4.96 9.15
C SER A 80 -23.36 -5.57 10.35
N GLU A 81 -23.74 -5.21 11.57
CA GLU A 81 -23.07 -5.70 12.77
C GLU A 81 -23.70 -6.99 13.32
N ARG A 82 -24.98 -7.24 12.98
CA ARG A 82 -25.76 -8.36 13.49
C ARG A 82 -25.21 -9.71 13.03
N THR A 83 -24.95 -9.88 11.74
CA THR A 83 -24.47 -11.15 11.18
C THR A 83 -23.15 -11.62 11.82
N ARG A 84 -22.24 -10.69 12.10
CA ARG A 84 -20.97 -11.02 12.78
C ARG A 84 -21.21 -11.49 14.22
N ARG A 85 -22.11 -10.81 14.94
CA ARG A 85 -22.41 -11.07 16.35
C ARG A 85 -23.23 -12.34 16.53
N GLU A 86 -24.22 -12.57 15.67
CA GLU A 86 -24.95 -13.83 15.57
C GLU A 86 -24.01 -15.02 15.35
N ASN A 87 -23.10 -14.92 14.37
CA ASN A 87 -22.12 -15.99 14.12
C ASN A 87 -21.13 -16.19 15.27
N LYS A 88 -20.84 -15.16 16.06
CA LYS A 88 -19.97 -15.27 17.25
C LYS A 88 -20.69 -15.93 18.43
N PHE A 89 -21.99 -15.64 18.57
CA PHE A 89 -22.86 -16.14 19.63
C PHE A 89 -23.22 -17.61 19.41
N HIS A 90 -23.68 -17.95 18.21
CA HIS A 90 -24.09 -19.32 17.86
C HIS A 90 -22.92 -20.21 17.44
N ARG A 91 -21.89 -19.66 16.77
CA ARG A 91 -20.87 -20.47 16.06
C ARG A 91 -21.56 -21.53 15.17
N ASP A 92 -21.46 -22.80 15.55
CA ASP A 92 -22.09 -23.94 14.88
C ASP A 92 -23.36 -24.45 15.61
N ASP A 93 -23.67 -23.93 16.80
CA ASP A 93 -24.82 -24.31 17.62
C ASP A 93 -26.04 -23.44 17.32
N ASP A 94 -27.14 -24.09 16.95
CA ASP A 94 -28.37 -23.38 16.57
C ASP A 94 -29.25 -22.98 17.77
N ALA A 95 -29.01 -23.56 18.94
CA ALA A 95 -29.77 -23.32 20.18
C ALA A 95 -28.83 -23.21 21.37
N ILE A 96 -28.85 -22.07 22.08
CA ILE A 96 -27.92 -21.76 23.18
C ILE A 96 -28.66 -21.85 24.52
N SER A 97 -28.27 -22.79 25.38
CA SER A 97 -28.83 -22.92 26.73
C SER A 97 -28.21 -21.92 27.72
N VAL A 98 -28.80 -21.83 28.92
CA VAL A 98 -28.24 -21.02 30.02
C VAL A 98 -26.82 -21.47 30.38
N ASP A 99 -26.57 -22.78 30.35
CA ASP A 99 -25.28 -23.35 30.71
C ASP A 99 -24.22 -23.05 29.64
N ASP A 100 -24.59 -23.14 28.36
CA ASP A 100 -23.70 -22.78 27.24
C ASP A 100 -23.32 -21.30 27.31
N LEU A 101 -24.29 -20.43 27.63
CA LEU A 101 -24.04 -19.01 27.79
C LEU A 101 -23.11 -18.72 28.98
N TRP A 102 -23.28 -19.44 30.09
CA TRP A 102 -22.41 -19.33 31.25
C TRP A 102 -21.00 -19.81 30.96
N GLU A 103 -20.84 -20.93 30.25
CA GLU A 103 -19.55 -21.47 29.84
C GLU A 103 -18.83 -20.51 28.90
N ALA A 104 -19.53 -19.98 27.89
CA ALA A 104 -18.98 -18.97 26.98
C ALA A 104 -18.51 -17.70 27.73
N TRP A 105 -19.27 -17.24 28.73
CA TRP A 105 -18.87 -16.14 29.60
C TRP A 105 -17.69 -16.51 30.51
N PHE A 106 -17.68 -17.73 31.05
CA PHE A 106 -16.64 -18.22 31.95
C PHE A 106 -15.26 -18.25 31.29
N GLU A 107 -15.22 -18.68 30.02
CA GLU A 107 -14.04 -18.74 29.15
C GLU A 107 -13.62 -17.39 28.56
N SER A 108 -14.46 -16.36 28.67
CA SER A 108 -14.21 -15.06 28.07
C SER A 108 -13.00 -14.35 28.71
N ASP A 109 -12.20 -13.66 27.88
CA ASP A 109 -11.08 -12.83 28.35
C ASP A 109 -11.61 -11.64 29.18
N GLU A 110 -12.82 -11.19 28.87
CA GLU A 110 -13.57 -10.11 29.50
C GLU A 110 -13.80 -10.34 30.99
N ARG A 111 -14.06 -11.60 31.37
CA ARG A 111 -14.24 -11.98 32.78
C ARG A 111 -12.98 -11.75 33.61
N SER A 112 -11.80 -11.89 32.99
CA SER A 112 -10.49 -11.71 33.64
C SER A 112 -10.03 -10.25 33.74
N TRP A 113 -10.85 -9.29 33.29
CA TRP A 113 -10.48 -7.88 33.35
C TRP A 113 -10.23 -7.37 34.77
N SER A 114 -9.11 -6.67 34.92
CA SER A 114 -8.81 -5.92 36.14
C SER A 114 -9.71 -4.69 36.27
N SER A 115 -9.87 -4.20 37.50
CA SER A 115 -10.60 -2.95 37.76
C SER A 115 -10.08 -1.77 36.91
N ASP A 116 -8.76 -1.68 36.67
CA ASP A 116 -8.19 -0.62 35.83
C ASP A 116 -8.61 -0.73 34.36
N ARG A 117 -8.60 -1.96 33.80
CA ARG A 117 -9.05 -2.20 32.42
C ARG A 117 -10.55 -1.93 32.27
N LEU A 118 -11.34 -2.33 33.27
CA LEU A 118 -12.78 -2.04 33.29
C LEU A 118 -13.05 -0.53 33.32
N VAL A 119 -12.27 0.25 34.07
CA VAL A 119 -12.37 1.71 34.08
C VAL A 119 -12.00 2.31 32.72
N ASP A 120 -10.95 1.83 32.09
CA ASP A 120 -10.53 2.28 30.75
C ASP A 120 -11.65 2.07 29.72
N TRP A 121 -12.28 0.89 29.72
CA TRP A 121 -13.44 0.56 28.90
C TRP A 121 -14.63 1.51 29.15
N ILE A 122 -14.92 1.81 30.42
CA ILE A 122 -16.01 2.71 30.79
C ILE A 122 -15.76 4.15 30.34
N LEU A 123 -14.50 4.59 30.34
CA LEU A 123 -14.14 5.95 29.93
C LEU A 123 -14.13 6.09 28.42
N ASN A 124 -13.53 5.13 27.70
CA ASN A 124 -13.32 5.25 26.26
C ASN A 124 -14.51 4.76 25.44
N ASP A 125 -15.12 3.63 25.80
CA ASP A 125 -16.20 3.01 25.02
C ASP A 125 -17.57 3.43 25.53
N VAL A 126 -17.82 3.27 26.84
CA VAL A 126 -19.12 3.61 27.43
C VAL A 126 -19.29 5.13 27.62
N ASN A 127 -18.18 5.86 27.74
CA ASN A 127 -18.13 7.31 27.99
C ASN A 127 -18.97 7.72 29.21
N LEU A 128 -18.73 7.07 30.35
CA LEU A 128 -19.37 7.38 31.64
C LEU A 128 -18.32 7.60 32.73
N PRO A 129 -17.68 8.79 32.81
CA PRO A 129 -16.63 9.04 33.80
C PRO A 129 -17.13 9.04 35.24
N SER A 130 -18.39 9.40 35.47
CA SER A 130 -18.96 9.51 36.83
C SER A 130 -18.95 8.22 37.66
N ILE A 131 -18.86 7.05 37.01
CA ILE A 131 -18.87 5.74 37.71
C ILE A 131 -17.46 5.18 37.94
N ALA A 132 -16.44 5.75 37.28
CA ALA A 132 -15.06 5.27 37.37
C ALA A 132 -14.54 5.29 38.82
N ASP A 133 -14.86 6.36 39.57
CA ASP A 133 -14.45 6.49 40.97
C ASP A 133 -15.14 5.47 41.87
N SER A 134 -16.43 5.22 41.65
CA SER A 134 -17.21 4.20 42.37
C SER A 134 -16.65 2.80 42.12
N ILE A 135 -16.24 2.50 40.89
CA ILE A 135 -15.65 1.22 40.49
C ILE A 135 -14.30 0.99 41.14
N LYS A 136 -13.41 1.99 41.10
CA LYS A 136 -12.11 1.93 41.78
C LYS A 136 -12.26 1.76 43.29
N LYS A 137 -13.18 2.51 43.90
CA LYS A 137 -13.44 2.44 45.34
C LYS A 137 -13.96 1.07 45.78
N LYS A 138 -14.83 0.47 44.97
CA LYS A 138 -15.44 -0.83 45.26
C LYS A 138 -14.64 -2.03 44.74
N LYS A 139 -13.53 -1.78 44.03
CA LYS A 139 -12.70 -2.80 43.37
C LYS A 139 -13.56 -3.74 42.52
N VAL A 140 -14.39 -3.15 41.67
CA VAL A 140 -15.22 -3.91 40.74
C VAL A 140 -14.34 -4.37 39.59
N ASP A 141 -14.36 -5.68 39.34
CA ASP A 141 -13.59 -6.37 38.30
C ASP A 141 -14.51 -6.85 37.15
N GLY A 142 -13.92 -7.45 36.11
CA GLY A 142 -14.65 -7.97 34.94
C GLY A 142 -15.77 -8.96 35.27
N LYS A 143 -15.66 -9.70 36.36
CA LYS A 143 -16.69 -10.65 36.84
C LYS A 143 -18.07 -10.03 37.07
N PHE A 144 -18.14 -8.72 37.29
CA PHE A 144 -19.40 -8.01 37.52
C PHE A 144 -20.09 -7.54 36.24
N LEU A 145 -19.50 -7.75 35.06
CA LEU A 145 -20.09 -7.36 33.77
C LEU A 145 -21.47 -7.96 33.51
N PRO A 146 -21.76 -9.25 33.80
CA PRO A 146 -23.12 -9.80 33.68
C PRO A 146 -24.12 -9.07 34.57
N ARG A 147 -23.69 -8.63 35.76
CA ARG A 147 -24.55 -7.86 36.69
C ARG A 147 -24.80 -6.43 36.22
N PHE A 148 -23.95 -5.90 35.34
CA PHE A 148 -24.23 -4.63 34.66
C PHE A 148 -25.18 -4.82 33.47
N ALA A 149 -25.05 -5.95 32.78
CA ALA A 149 -25.87 -6.32 31.62
C ALA A 149 -27.28 -6.81 32.00
N SER A 150 -27.48 -7.30 33.22
CA SER A 150 -28.77 -7.81 33.69
C SER A 150 -29.89 -6.75 33.54
N PRO A 151 -31.12 -7.18 33.20
CA PRO A 151 -32.31 -6.33 33.23
C PRO A 151 -32.55 -5.70 34.61
N ASN A 152 -32.11 -6.36 35.68
CA ASN A 152 -32.25 -5.88 37.04
C ASN A 152 -31.27 -4.75 37.36
N SER A 153 -31.78 -3.52 37.34
CA SER A 153 -31.00 -2.30 37.59
C SER A 153 -30.67 -2.02 39.06
N ASP A 154 -30.99 -2.93 39.98
CA ASP A 154 -30.74 -2.78 41.42
C ASP A 154 -29.26 -2.59 41.73
N PHE A 155 -28.39 -3.36 41.09
CA PHE A 155 -26.94 -3.24 41.30
C PHE A 155 -26.42 -1.87 40.85
N LEU A 156 -26.84 -1.41 39.67
CA LEU A 156 -26.46 -0.10 39.13
C LEU A 156 -26.96 1.06 40.00
N THR A 157 -28.15 0.91 40.60
CA THR A 157 -28.78 1.96 41.40
C THR A 157 -28.26 1.98 42.84
N LYS A 158 -28.27 0.83 43.53
CA LYS A 158 -27.92 0.71 44.95
C LYS A 158 -26.41 0.68 45.17
N GLU A 159 -25.68 -0.05 44.33
CA GLU A 159 -24.23 -0.20 44.51
C GLU A 159 -23.45 0.89 43.75
N LEU A 160 -23.73 1.14 42.48
CA LEU A 160 -22.98 2.15 41.73
C LEU A 160 -23.52 3.58 41.89
N GLY A 161 -24.73 3.76 42.44
CA GLY A 161 -25.30 5.07 42.70
C GLY A 161 -25.79 5.81 41.45
N ILE A 162 -26.05 5.09 40.35
CA ILE A 162 -26.45 5.70 39.08
C ILE A 162 -27.93 6.09 39.13
N LYS A 163 -28.21 7.38 39.34
CA LYS A 163 -29.59 7.91 39.40
C LYS A 163 -30.25 8.04 38.03
N SER A 164 -29.47 8.31 36.98
CA SER A 164 -29.98 8.52 35.63
C SER A 164 -30.36 7.20 34.94
N SER A 165 -31.61 7.09 34.49
CA SER A 165 -32.09 5.90 33.75
C SER A 165 -31.36 5.73 32.41
N VAL A 166 -31.00 6.83 31.76
CA VAL A 166 -30.29 6.82 30.47
C VAL A 166 -28.89 6.23 30.64
N TYR A 167 -28.18 6.59 31.71
CA TYR A 167 -26.84 6.05 31.97
C TYR A 167 -26.88 4.59 32.38
N ARG A 168 -27.91 4.17 33.12
CA ARG A 168 -28.13 2.75 33.42
C ARG A 168 -28.38 1.95 32.16
N GLN A 169 -29.28 2.41 31.29
CA GLN A 169 -29.57 1.73 30.02
C GLN A 169 -28.34 1.67 29.13
N LYS A 170 -27.59 2.77 29.03
CA LYS A 170 -26.36 2.82 28.22
C LYS A 170 -25.33 1.82 28.74
N LEU A 171 -25.05 1.80 30.04
CA LEU A 171 -24.12 0.85 30.64
C LEU A 171 -24.61 -0.59 30.46
N ARG A 172 -25.91 -0.85 30.68
CA ARG A 172 -26.53 -2.15 30.46
C ARG A 172 -26.29 -2.67 29.05
N LEU A 173 -26.67 -1.90 28.03
CA LEU A 173 -26.51 -2.29 26.63
C LEU A 173 -25.04 -2.51 26.22
N ASN A 174 -24.12 -1.69 26.74
CA ASN A 174 -22.69 -1.88 26.45
C ASN A 174 -22.12 -3.11 27.17
N SER A 175 -22.49 -3.36 28.42
CA SER A 175 -22.08 -4.56 29.15
C SER A 175 -22.68 -5.82 28.53
N LEU A 176 -23.93 -5.75 28.05
CA LEU A 176 -24.61 -6.83 27.34
C LEU A 176 -23.90 -7.18 26.03
N ASP A 177 -23.45 -6.17 25.25
CA ASP A 177 -22.64 -6.40 24.05
C ASP A 177 -21.32 -7.13 24.38
N VAL A 178 -20.65 -6.72 25.46
CA VAL A 178 -19.40 -7.33 25.92
C VAL A 178 -19.61 -8.76 26.41
N VAL A 179 -20.66 -9.02 27.20
CA VAL A 179 -20.94 -10.36 27.77
C VAL A 179 -21.36 -11.35 26.68
N LEU A 180 -22.21 -10.94 25.74
CA LEU A 180 -22.74 -11.84 24.71
C LEU A 180 -21.77 -12.06 23.55
N PHE A 181 -21.03 -11.03 23.13
CA PHE A 181 -20.26 -11.08 21.87
C PHE A 181 -18.75 -10.92 22.06
N GLY A 182 -18.31 -10.64 23.29
CA GLY A 182 -16.93 -10.30 23.59
C GLY A 182 -16.60 -8.86 23.21
N TYR A 183 -15.61 -8.31 23.90
CA TYR A 183 -15.12 -6.98 23.65
C TYR A 183 -14.17 -6.97 22.46
N LYS A 184 -14.53 -6.17 21.46
CA LYS A 184 -13.65 -5.87 20.34
C LYS A 184 -13.10 -4.48 20.52
N ASP A 185 -11.80 -4.36 20.77
CA ASP A 185 -11.09 -3.08 20.71
C ASP A 185 -11.37 -2.44 19.34
N ASN A 186 -12.27 -1.46 19.29
CA ASN A 186 -12.47 -0.61 18.11
C ASN A 186 -11.40 0.49 18.06
N ASN A 187 -10.27 0.27 18.74
CA ASN A 187 -9.23 1.27 18.86
C ASN A 187 -8.72 1.62 17.46
N ASN A 188 -8.95 2.88 17.09
CA ASN A 188 -8.47 3.42 15.83
C ASN A 188 -6.97 3.27 15.70
N ARG A 189 -6.19 3.08 16.77
CA ARG A 189 -4.73 2.89 16.67
C ARG A 189 -4.29 1.83 15.66
N THR A 190 -4.95 0.67 15.56
CA THR A 190 -4.55 -0.34 14.56
C THR A 190 -4.88 0.10 13.14
N LYS A 191 -6.05 0.74 12.96
CA LYS A 191 -6.47 1.36 11.69
C LYS A 191 -5.57 2.53 11.32
N ASP A 192 -5.15 3.33 12.29
CA ASP A 192 -4.31 4.53 12.15
C ASP A 192 -2.85 4.12 11.86
N ILE A 193 -2.35 3.05 12.48
CA ILE A 193 -1.05 2.44 12.15
C ILE A 193 -1.06 1.93 10.71
N LEU A 194 -2.13 1.25 10.29
CA LEU A 194 -2.29 0.79 8.92
C LEU A 194 -2.39 1.96 7.92
N LEU A 195 -3.14 3.01 8.29
CA LEU A 195 -3.28 4.23 7.50
C LEU A 195 -1.92 4.95 7.36
N ALA A 196 -1.14 5.02 8.45
CA ALA A 196 0.19 5.57 8.45
C ALA A 196 1.14 4.78 7.56
N PHE A 197 1.09 3.44 7.60
CA PHE A 197 1.84 2.58 6.70
C PHE A 197 1.47 2.82 5.23
N LEU A 198 0.19 2.91 4.91
CA LEU A 198 -0.28 3.16 3.55
C LEU A 198 0.14 4.55 3.05
N ALA A 199 0.06 5.57 3.90
CA ALA A 199 0.53 6.92 3.60
C ALA A 199 2.05 6.95 3.38
N LEU A 200 2.84 6.21 4.18
CA LEU A 200 4.28 6.08 3.98
C LEU A 200 4.62 5.42 2.64
N LEU A 201 3.89 4.38 2.24
CA LEU A 201 4.05 3.77 0.92
C LEU A 201 3.71 4.75 -0.20
N PHE A 202 2.62 5.49 -0.07
CA PHE A 202 2.19 6.45 -1.09
C PHE A 202 3.19 7.62 -1.25
N THR A 203 3.68 8.16 -0.13
CA THR A 203 4.71 9.22 -0.13
C THR A 203 6.04 8.72 -0.73
N SER A 204 6.42 7.47 -0.46
CA SER A 204 7.59 6.83 -1.08
C SER A 204 7.44 6.71 -2.60
N LEU A 205 6.29 6.25 -3.09
CA LEU A 205 6.01 6.16 -4.53
C LEU A 205 6.02 7.54 -5.20
N LEU A 206 5.40 8.54 -4.56
CA LEU A 206 5.39 9.91 -5.06
C LEU A 206 6.80 10.49 -5.12
N PHE A 207 7.63 10.20 -4.12
CA PHE A 207 9.03 10.61 -4.07
C PHE A 207 9.86 9.96 -5.19
N ILE A 208 9.66 8.66 -5.44
CA ILE A 208 10.30 7.95 -6.56
C ILE A 208 9.84 8.53 -7.90
N TYR A 209 8.55 8.80 -8.07
CA TYR A 209 7.98 9.41 -9.27
C TYR A 209 8.59 10.80 -9.56
N VAL A 210 8.67 11.67 -8.55
CA VAL A 210 9.30 13.00 -8.68
C VAL A 210 10.78 12.86 -9.01
N ARG A 211 11.50 11.94 -8.37
CA ARG A 211 12.91 11.67 -8.69
C ARG A 211 13.10 11.17 -10.12
N GLN A 212 12.23 10.29 -10.60
CA GLN A 212 12.28 9.80 -11.98
C GLN A 212 12.02 10.94 -12.97
N LYS A 213 11.01 11.78 -12.72
CA LYS A 213 10.70 12.96 -13.53
C LYS A 213 11.87 13.95 -13.58
N GLN A 214 12.51 14.23 -12.45
CA GLN A 214 13.70 15.08 -12.40
C GLN A 214 14.90 14.49 -13.14
N LYS A 215 15.10 13.16 -13.09
CA LYS A 215 16.14 12.49 -13.89
C LYS A 215 15.85 12.59 -15.38
N ALA A 216 14.60 12.40 -15.80
CA ALA A 216 14.19 12.54 -17.20
C ALA A 216 14.36 13.98 -17.72
N GLN A 217 13.96 14.97 -16.94
CA GLN A 217 14.13 16.39 -17.29
C GLN A 217 15.60 16.78 -17.48
N ARG A 218 16.51 16.27 -16.64
CA ARG A 218 17.95 16.49 -16.82
C ARG A 218 18.46 15.98 -18.17
N LYS A 219 18.06 14.77 -18.57
CA LYS A 219 18.43 14.20 -19.87
C LYS A 219 17.85 15.00 -21.04
N MET A 220 16.59 15.44 -20.93
CA MET A 220 15.98 16.28 -21.97
C MET A 220 16.67 17.64 -22.10
N ASN A 221 17.07 18.26 -20.98
CA ASN A 221 17.79 19.54 -21.01
C ASN A 221 19.16 19.38 -21.68
N GLU A 222 19.89 18.30 -21.39
CA GLU A 222 21.17 18.02 -22.05
C GLU A 222 20.99 17.81 -23.57
N LEU A 223 19.97 17.05 -23.98
CA LEU A 223 19.64 16.86 -25.40
C LEU A 223 19.21 18.18 -26.05
N SER A 224 18.42 19.01 -25.36
CA SER A 224 18.00 20.31 -25.88
C SER A 224 19.19 21.25 -26.12
N SER A 225 20.18 21.25 -25.21
CA SER A 225 21.41 22.03 -25.36
C SER A 225 22.22 21.56 -26.58
N LYS A 226 22.34 20.24 -26.77
CA LYS A 226 23.04 19.67 -27.93
C LYS A 226 22.32 19.99 -29.23
N LEU A 227 20.99 19.97 -29.25
CA LEU A 227 20.20 20.38 -30.42
C LEU A 227 20.34 21.87 -30.73
N THR A 228 20.38 22.73 -29.72
CA THR A 228 20.60 24.17 -29.94
C THR A 228 22.00 24.47 -30.47
N GLU A 229 23.01 23.74 -30.00
CA GLU A 229 24.39 23.86 -30.49
C GLU A 229 24.49 23.41 -31.95
N LEU A 230 23.93 22.24 -32.28
CA LEU A 230 23.86 21.75 -33.66
C LEU A 230 23.13 22.72 -34.60
N LYS A 231 22.03 23.32 -34.12
CA LYS A 231 21.26 24.30 -34.90
C LYS A 231 22.03 25.61 -35.14
N CYS A 232 22.83 26.06 -34.17
CA CYS A 232 23.69 27.23 -34.34
C CYS A 232 24.75 26.97 -35.42
N MET A 233 25.35 25.78 -35.39
CA MET A 233 26.34 25.35 -36.37
C MET A 233 25.73 25.18 -37.77
N GLU A 234 24.49 24.68 -37.87
CA GLU A 234 23.73 24.63 -39.12
C GLU A 234 23.49 26.04 -39.69
N SER A 235 23.08 27.02 -38.87
CA SER A 235 22.90 28.40 -39.35
C SER A 235 24.21 29.05 -39.79
N GLU A 236 25.31 28.76 -39.11
CA GLU A 236 26.64 29.23 -39.52
C GLU A 236 27.05 28.62 -40.86
N PHE A 237 26.75 27.34 -41.09
CA PHE A 237 26.99 26.68 -42.37
C PHE A 237 26.11 27.27 -43.49
N GLU A 238 24.83 27.54 -43.24
CA GLU A 238 23.95 28.23 -44.20
C GLU A 238 24.48 29.62 -44.56
N ASP A 239 24.94 30.40 -43.59
CA ASP A 239 25.51 31.73 -43.81
C ASP A 239 26.79 31.66 -44.65
N VAL A 240 27.69 30.70 -44.36
CA VAL A 240 28.88 30.46 -45.18
C VAL A 240 28.51 30.02 -46.60
N GLN A 241 27.53 29.14 -46.75
CA GLN A 241 27.05 28.68 -48.06
C GLN A 241 26.44 29.84 -48.87
N LYS A 242 25.71 30.74 -48.21
CA LYS A 242 25.16 31.96 -48.81
C LYS A 242 26.28 32.93 -49.23
N MET A 243 27.27 33.15 -48.37
CA MET A 243 28.42 33.99 -48.68
C MET A 243 29.23 33.45 -49.86
N LEU A 244 29.43 32.14 -49.94
CA LEU A 244 30.07 31.48 -51.09
C LEU A 244 29.24 31.63 -52.37
N ASN A 245 27.91 31.49 -52.30
CA ASN A 245 27.04 31.72 -53.46
C ASN A 245 27.03 33.18 -53.91
N ASP A 246 27.04 34.13 -52.97
CA ASP A 246 27.14 35.57 -53.27
C ASP A 246 28.50 35.90 -53.91
N GLU A 247 29.60 35.32 -53.41
CA GLU A 247 30.93 35.49 -54.00
C GLU A 247 31.03 34.81 -55.37
N ARG A 248 30.42 33.64 -55.54
CA ARG A 248 30.32 32.95 -56.83
C ARG A 248 29.43 33.71 -57.83
N SER A 249 28.37 34.38 -57.40
CA SER A 249 27.56 35.26 -58.24
C SER A 249 28.32 36.51 -58.65
N LYS A 250 29.07 37.14 -57.73
CA LYS A 250 29.96 38.25 -58.07
C LYS A 250 31.03 37.83 -59.08
N ARG A 251 31.64 36.66 -58.87
CA ARG A 251 32.59 36.07 -59.82
C ARG A 251 31.92 35.69 -61.13
N SER A 252 30.70 35.15 -61.18
CA SER A 252 30.03 34.82 -62.44
C SER A 252 29.53 36.04 -63.20
N VAL A 253 29.30 37.18 -62.55
CA VAL A 253 28.98 38.45 -63.22
C VAL A 253 30.25 39.09 -63.81
N THR A 254 31.38 39.07 -63.09
CA THR A 254 32.66 39.57 -63.62
C THR A 254 33.27 38.64 -64.65
N ASP A 255 33.26 37.33 -64.36
CA ASP A 255 33.79 36.28 -65.23
C ASP A 255 32.81 36.00 -66.37
N GLY A 256 31.50 36.13 -66.21
CA GLY A 256 30.54 35.99 -67.31
C GLY A 256 30.61 37.10 -68.36
N VAL A 257 31.09 38.29 -68.00
CA VAL A 257 31.36 39.38 -68.96
C VAL A 257 32.68 39.15 -69.67
N VAL A 258 33.75 38.82 -68.92
CA VAL A 258 35.09 38.58 -69.47
C VAL A 258 35.16 37.29 -70.29
N ASN A 259 34.60 36.21 -69.77
CA ASN A 259 34.59 34.89 -70.40
C ASN A 259 33.61 34.84 -71.59
N ARG A 260 32.58 35.70 -71.66
CA ARG A 260 31.75 35.82 -72.88
C ARG A 260 32.49 36.52 -74.02
N THR A 261 33.31 37.54 -73.70
CA THR A 261 34.19 38.17 -74.69
C THR A 261 35.37 37.29 -75.09
N GLU A 262 35.94 36.54 -74.14
CA GLU A 262 37.03 35.60 -74.42
C GLU A 262 36.53 34.33 -75.12
N MET A 263 35.36 33.77 -74.76
CA MET A 263 34.75 32.64 -75.47
C MET A 263 34.33 32.99 -76.89
N GLU A 264 33.91 34.22 -77.18
CA GLU A 264 33.63 34.63 -78.56
C GLU A 264 34.92 34.73 -79.36
N ASN A 265 35.97 35.35 -78.79
CA ASN A 265 37.29 35.41 -79.41
C ASN A 265 37.93 34.02 -79.59
N LEU A 266 37.79 33.13 -78.60
CA LEU A 266 38.27 31.76 -78.64
C LEU A 266 37.43 30.90 -79.58
N ARG A 267 36.11 31.14 -79.73
CA ARG A 267 35.27 30.49 -80.76
C ARG A 267 35.73 30.88 -82.16
N VAL A 268 35.99 32.16 -82.40
CA VAL A 268 36.53 32.64 -83.69
C VAL A 268 37.90 32.01 -83.97
N GLN A 269 38.76 31.92 -82.96
CA GLN A 269 40.07 31.26 -83.07
C GLN A 269 39.98 29.73 -83.21
N LEU A 270 39.01 29.08 -82.54
CA LEU A 270 38.73 27.65 -82.68
C LEU A 270 38.11 27.35 -84.03
N GLU A 271 37.25 28.19 -84.57
CA GLU A 271 36.70 28.05 -85.93
C GLU A 271 37.79 28.28 -87.00
N GLU A 272 38.81 29.10 -86.70
CA GLU A 272 40.04 29.19 -87.50
C GLU A 272 40.98 28.00 -87.31
N ALA A 273 41.08 27.46 -86.09
CA ALA A 273 41.95 26.34 -85.76
C ALA A 273 41.34 24.99 -86.20
N GLU A 274 40.02 24.85 -86.19
CA GLU A 274 39.23 23.73 -86.70
C GLU A 274 39.31 23.71 -88.23
N ARG A 275 39.22 24.88 -88.90
CA ARG A 275 39.61 25.02 -90.31
C ARG A 275 41.07 24.61 -90.60
N ARG A 276 41.96 24.70 -89.61
CA ARG A 276 43.38 24.30 -89.71
C ARG A 276 43.65 22.87 -89.24
N LEU A 277 42.74 22.27 -88.46
CA LEU A 277 42.84 20.91 -87.89
C LEU A 277 42.04 19.88 -88.69
N GLU A 278 40.99 20.28 -89.39
CA GLU A 278 40.43 19.49 -90.49
C GLU A 278 41.44 19.33 -91.65
N ALA A 279 42.49 20.17 -91.66
CA ALA A 279 43.67 20.02 -92.50
C ALA A 279 44.81 19.20 -91.86
N ASN A 280 44.70 18.76 -90.60
CA ASN A 280 45.78 18.08 -89.90
C ASN A 280 45.28 17.07 -88.84
N THR A 281 44.71 15.97 -89.34
CA THR A 281 44.82 14.59 -88.85
C THR A 281 45.23 14.37 -87.37
N ASN A 282 44.26 13.80 -86.63
CA ASN A 282 44.38 12.78 -85.56
C ASN A 282 45.20 13.05 -84.29
N GLY A 283 44.49 13.13 -83.16
CA GLY A 283 44.79 12.26 -82.02
C GLY A 283 44.88 12.93 -80.64
N SER A 284 43.94 12.59 -79.76
CA SER A 284 44.26 11.96 -78.45
C SER A 284 42.96 11.54 -77.76
N GLY A 285 42.51 10.32 -78.07
CA GLY A 285 41.48 9.64 -77.29
C GLY A 285 42.12 8.91 -76.11
N THR A 286 41.56 9.07 -74.92
CA THR A 286 41.87 8.26 -73.76
C THR A 286 41.53 6.78 -74.01
N PRO A 287 42.30 5.82 -73.47
CA PRO A 287 42.30 4.43 -73.94
C PRO A 287 41.03 3.66 -73.55
N LEU A 288 40.31 3.17 -74.57
CA LEU A 288 39.04 2.43 -74.49
C LEU A 288 39.10 1.06 -73.77
N ALA A 289 40.25 0.63 -73.23
CA ALA A 289 40.44 -0.70 -72.63
C ALA A 289 40.23 -0.75 -71.09
N LEU A 290 40.30 0.38 -70.38
CA LEU A 290 40.21 0.43 -68.91
C LEU A 290 38.77 0.59 -68.38
N GLN A 291 37.86 1.07 -69.21
CA GLN A 291 36.46 1.34 -68.85
C GLN A 291 35.68 0.09 -68.37
N PRO A 292 35.86 -1.12 -68.95
CA PRO A 292 35.12 -2.31 -68.50
C PRO A 292 35.59 -2.83 -67.13
N LEU A 293 36.89 -2.69 -66.82
CA LEU A 293 37.46 -3.17 -65.56
C LEU A 293 37.03 -2.30 -64.38
N LEU A 294 37.03 -0.97 -64.55
CA LEU A 294 36.56 -0.04 -63.52
C LEU A 294 35.07 -0.19 -63.24
N ARG A 295 34.26 -0.41 -64.29
CA ARG A 295 32.83 -0.69 -64.14
C ARG A 295 32.58 -1.95 -63.29
N ARG A 296 33.33 -3.02 -63.55
CA ARG A 296 33.20 -4.29 -62.82
C ARG A 296 33.62 -4.17 -61.35
N THR A 297 34.64 -3.38 -61.04
CA THR A 297 35.04 -3.11 -59.65
C THR A 297 33.97 -2.31 -58.91
N CYS A 298 33.41 -1.27 -59.54
CA CYS A 298 32.35 -0.47 -58.94
C CYS A 298 31.07 -1.29 -58.66
N GLU A 299 30.70 -2.19 -59.58
CA GLU A 299 29.54 -3.08 -59.39
C GLU A 299 29.77 -4.07 -58.23
N ASN A 300 31.00 -4.61 -58.09
CA ASN A 300 31.36 -5.50 -56.98
C ASN A 300 31.34 -4.79 -55.62
N GLU A 301 31.90 -3.57 -55.52
CA GLU A 301 31.88 -2.78 -54.29
C GLU A 301 30.45 -2.45 -53.86
N MET A 302 29.59 -2.07 -54.81
CA MET A 302 28.19 -1.76 -54.54
C MET A 302 27.44 -2.98 -53.98
N THR A 303 27.65 -4.17 -54.56
CA THR A 303 27.01 -5.41 -54.07
C THR A 303 27.53 -5.84 -52.70
N PHE A 304 28.81 -5.58 -52.39
CA PHE A 304 29.38 -5.87 -51.07
C PHE A 304 28.77 -4.97 -49.99
N LEU A 305 28.67 -3.67 -50.24
CA LEU A 305 28.06 -2.71 -49.31
C LEU A 305 26.56 -2.99 -49.11
N GLU A 306 25.84 -3.36 -50.16
CA GLU A 306 24.42 -3.75 -50.10
C GLU A 306 24.23 -4.97 -49.19
N LYS A 307 25.11 -5.98 -49.30
CA LYS A 307 25.07 -7.19 -48.47
C LYS A 307 25.35 -6.88 -47.00
N GLN A 308 26.37 -6.06 -46.73
CA GLN A 308 26.70 -5.63 -45.36
C GLN A 308 25.54 -4.83 -44.72
N ARG A 309 24.87 -3.98 -45.51
CA ARG A 309 23.66 -3.28 -45.08
C ARG A 309 22.54 -4.25 -44.72
N GLN A 310 22.30 -5.27 -45.55
CA GLN A 310 21.25 -6.26 -45.30
C GLN A 310 21.51 -7.09 -44.04
N GLU A 311 22.77 -7.49 -43.79
CA GLU A 311 23.15 -8.23 -42.58
C GLU A 311 22.92 -7.39 -41.32
N CYS A 312 23.33 -6.13 -41.32
CA CYS A 312 23.07 -5.20 -40.22
C CYS A 312 21.57 -5.00 -39.95
N PHE A 313 20.75 -4.84 -41.01
CA PHE A 313 19.31 -4.74 -40.87
C PHE A 313 18.67 -6.00 -40.27
N LYS A 314 19.20 -7.17 -40.62
CA LYS A 314 18.72 -8.45 -40.09
C LYS A 314 19.02 -8.56 -38.60
N GLU A 315 20.24 -8.24 -38.18
CA GLU A 315 20.64 -8.25 -36.77
C GLU A 315 19.85 -7.22 -35.94
N MET A 316 19.61 -6.03 -36.48
CA MET A 316 18.77 -5.02 -35.84
C MET A 316 17.33 -5.51 -35.66
N LYS A 317 16.77 -6.19 -36.66
CA LYS A 317 15.42 -6.77 -36.58
C LYS A 317 15.34 -7.90 -35.55
N GLU A 318 16.35 -8.77 -35.49
CA GLU A 318 16.44 -9.82 -34.47
C GLU A 318 16.56 -9.23 -33.05
N ALA A 319 17.32 -8.15 -32.88
CA ALA A 319 17.45 -7.44 -31.61
C ALA A 319 16.11 -6.83 -31.16
N ILE A 320 15.36 -6.20 -32.07
CA ILE A 320 14.02 -5.66 -31.80
C ILE A 320 13.07 -6.78 -31.36
N GLU A 321 13.07 -7.93 -32.05
CA GLU A 321 12.23 -9.07 -31.69
C GLU A 321 12.58 -9.65 -30.31
N MET A 322 13.86 -9.67 -29.93
CA MET A 322 14.29 -10.08 -28.59
C MET A 322 13.79 -9.12 -27.49
N VAL A 323 13.79 -7.81 -27.76
CA VAL A 323 13.27 -6.79 -26.83
C VAL A 323 11.76 -6.92 -26.67
N ASP A 324 11.00 -7.11 -27.76
CA ASP A 324 9.55 -7.32 -27.69
C ASP A 324 9.19 -8.59 -26.93
N ARG A 325 9.96 -9.67 -27.09
CA ARG A 325 9.79 -10.91 -26.32
C ARG A 325 10.05 -10.70 -24.83
N LEU A 326 11.02 -9.85 -24.46
CA LEU A 326 11.30 -9.50 -23.06
C LEU A 326 10.17 -8.65 -22.47
N GLN A 327 9.66 -7.66 -23.20
CA GLN A 327 8.52 -6.85 -22.77
C GLN A 327 7.26 -7.70 -22.58
N LYS A 328 6.98 -8.65 -23.49
CA LYS A 328 5.84 -9.58 -23.37
C LYS A 328 5.96 -10.51 -22.16
N LYS A 329 7.19 -10.91 -21.78
CA LYS A 329 7.45 -11.73 -20.57
C LYS A 329 7.36 -10.92 -19.28
N GLN A 330 7.73 -9.63 -19.30
CA GLN A 330 7.53 -8.71 -18.17
C GLN A 330 6.06 -8.32 -17.96
N GLY A 331 5.24 -8.32 -19.01
CA GLY A 331 3.78 -8.13 -18.92
C GLY A 331 3.01 -9.31 -18.31
N SER A 332 3.64 -10.48 -18.17
CA SER A 332 3.06 -11.63 -17.46
C SER A 332 3.52 -11.60 -16.00
N VAL A 333 2.59 -11.33 -15.10
CA VAL A 333 2.73 -10.94 -13.68
C VAL A 333 3.41 -12.00 -12.77
N LEU A 334 4.16 -12.97 -13.29
CA LEU A 334 4.75 -14.07 -12.50
C LEU A 334 6.25 -14.34 -12.74
N SER A 335 7.03 -13.36 -13.21
CA SER A 335 8.49 -13.55 -13.35
C SER A 335 9.31 -13.17 -12.10
N SER A 336 8.66 -12.73 -11.02
CA SER A 336 9.31 -12.32 -9.75
C SER A 336 9.91 -13.48 -8.94
N LEU A 337 9.92 -14.70 -9.47
CA LEU A 337 10.26 -15.91 -8.73
C LEU A 337 11.40 -16.68 -9.41
N LYS A 338 12.52 -15.99 -9.68
CA LYS A 338 13.82 -16.61 -9.98
C LYS A 338 14.95 -15.58 -9.90
N LEU A 339 15.20 -15.08 -8.70
CA LEU A 339 16.41 -14.30 -8.37
C LEU A 339 17.28 -15.05 -7.36
N ALA A 340 17.29 -16.39 -7.45
CA ALA A 340 18.02 -17.27 -6.55
C ALA A 340 18.62 -18.46 -7.31
N THR A 341 19.41 -18.21 -8.35
CA THR A 341 20.52 -19.06 -8.81
C THR A 341 21.34 -18.25 -9.79
N GLY A 342 22.61 -17.98 -9.47
CA GLY A 342 23.51 -17.09 -10.21
C GLY A 342 23.90 -17.58 -11.60
N ALA A 343 22.98 -17.47 -12.55
CA ALA A 343 23.29 -17.48 -13.98
C ALA A 343 23.13 -16.05 -14.51
N ALA A 344 24.12 -15.58 -15.27
CA ALA A 344 24.19 -14.24 -15.83
C ALA A 344 22.85 -13.84 -16.48
N SER A 345 22.38 -12.64 -16.14
CA SER A 345 21.08 -12.16 -16.57
C SER A 345 21.05 -12.02 -18.09
N THR A 346 19.92 -12.38 -18.71
CA THR A 346 19.70 -12.19 -20.15
C THR A 346 19.76 -10.71 -20.55
N SER A 347 19.66 -9.78 -19.59
CA SER A 347 19.90 -8.35 -19.78
C SER A 347 21.37 -8.04 -20.10
N ASP A 348 22.32 -8.69 -19.42
CA ASP A 348 23.76 -8.48 -19.64
C ASP A 348 24.22 -9.05 -21.00
N GLN A 349 23.55 -10.10 -21.49
CA GLN A 349 23.79 -10.64 -22.85
C GLN A 349 23.28 -9.72 -23.96
N VAL A 350 22.20 -8.96 -23.70
CA VAL A 350 21.66 -8.00 -24.68
C VAL A 350 22.51 -6.73 -24.71
N ASP A 351 22.94 -6.22 -23.55
CA ASP A 351 23.82 -5.04 -23.47
C ASP A 351 25.19 -5.29 -24.11
N SER A 352 25.78 -6.49 -23.93
CA SER A 352 27.04 -6.85 -24.58
C SER A 352 26.92 -7.01 -26.10
N ARG A 353 25.79 -7.51 -26.62
CA ARG A 353 25.54 -7.57 -28.07
C ARG A 353 25.28 -6.20 -28.69
N ILE A 354 24.58 -5.31 -27.98
CA ILE A 354 24.34 -3.94 -28.45
C ILE A 354 25.68 -3.16 -28.47
N PHE A 355 26.57 -3.40 -27.51
CA PHE A 355 27.89 -2.77 -27.50
C PHE A 355 28.82 -3.29 -28.60
N ALA A 356 28.68 -4.55 -29.02
CA ALA A 356 29.47 -5.13 -30.10
C ALA A 356 29.05 -4.68 -31.52
N LEU A 357 27.87 -4.04 -31.65
CA LEU A 357 27.30 -3.56 -32.92
C LEU A 357 27.51 -2.06 -33.17
N LYS A 358 28.22 -1.37 -32.28
CA LYS A 358 28.62 0.04 -32.42
C LYS A 358 30.10 0.11 -32.75
#